data_AF-A0A7X9A790-F1
#
_entry.id   AF-A0A7X9A790-F1
#
_cell.length_a   1.000
_cell.length_b   1.000
_cell.length_c   1.000
_cell.angle_alpha   90.00
_cell.angle_beta   90.00
_cell.angle_gamma   90.00
#
_symmetry.space_group_name_H-M   'P 1'
#
loop_
_entity.id
_entity.type
_entity.pdbx_description
1 polymer ?
#
loop_
_entity_poly.entity_id
_entity_poly.type
_entity_poly.pdbx_seq_one_letter_code
_entity_poly.pdbx_strand_id
1 'polypeptide(L)'
;MKNLGLTERHIKESEIYQGLIIGRISSQSKNLYNVITETNELTAEVSGKFRFSVSNLLEYPAVGDFVMVDRSDNTRGNGIIHHVLTRKSAFQRKAAGSVNEVQIVAANIDTVFICMSLNNDFNLRRLERYLSIAWDSGATPVVVLTKSDLCEDIASRLADVSSIAIGVDVQVTTSRSEDGYQSLKSYLSTGQTVAFIGSSGVGKSTLINRLFGQNLFDTQGLRNDDKGRHTTTRRELVVLPDGGVVIDTPG
;
A
#
# COMPACT_ATOMS: atom_id res chain seq x y z
N MET A 1 4.40 -10.67 14.75
CA MET A 1 4.02 -9.85 13.56
C MET A 1 4.91 -8.61 13.32
N LYS A 2 6.15 -8.51 13.84
CA LYS A 2 7.03 -7.34 13.60
C LYS A 2 7.40 -7.17 12.11
N ASN A 3 7.53 -8.29 11.40
CA ASN A 3 7.71 -8.34 9.94
C ASN A 3 6.58 -7.66 9.16
N LEU A 4 5.37 -7.61 9.73
CA LEU A 4 4.21 -6.92 9.18
C LEU A 4 4.09 -5.49 9.72
N GLY A 5 5.13 -4.90 10.34
CA GLY A 5 5.10 -3.52 10.80
C GLY A 5 4.31 -3.29 12.10
N LEU A 6 4.08 -4.36 12.89
CA LEU A 6 3.53 -4.21 14.24
C LEU A 6 4.55 -3.47 15.13
N THR A 7 4.12 -2.37 15.76
CA THR A 7 4.95 -1.50 16.59
C THR A 7 4.55 -1.61 18.06
N GLU A 8 5.39 -1.11 18.98
CA GLU A 8 5.06 -1.02 20.41
C GLU A 8 3.81 -0.16 20.68
N ARG A 9 3.57 0.86 19.84
CA ARG A 9 2.35 1.68 19.92
C ARG A 9 1.10 0.81 19.72
N HIS A 10 1.09 -0.04 18.70
CA HIS A 10 -0.04 -0.95 18.46
C HIS A 10 -0.25 -1.92 19.62
N ILE A 11 0.84 -2.47 20.16
CA ILE A 11 0.79 -3.40 21.30
C ILE A 11 0.17 -2.69 22.52
N LYS A 12 0.67 -1.51 22.88
CA LYS A 12 0.15 -0.74 24.01
C LYS A 12 -1.32 -0.33 23.83
N GLU A 13 -1.71 0.06 22.63
CA GLU A 13 -3.11 0.39 22.33
C GLU A 13 -4.02 -0.85 22.41
N SER A 14 -3.51 -2.03 22.02
CA SER A 14 -4.27 -3.28 22.05
C SER A 14 -4.62 -3.76 23.47
N GLU A 15 -3.84 -3.38 24.49
CA GLU A 15 -4.07 -3.76 25.89
C GLU A 15 -5.42 -3.27 26.44
N ILE A 16 -5.99 -2.22 25.83
CA ILE A 16 -7.30 -1.67 26.16
C ILE A 16 -8.42 -2.68 25.80
N TYR A 17 -8.18 -3.55 24.82
CA TYR A 17 -9.17 -4.45 24.23
C TYR A 17 -8.97 -5.89 24.72
N GLN A 18 -9.28 -6.13 26.00
CA GLN A 18 -9.11 -7.43 26.64
C GLN A 18 -9.88 -8.56 25.94
N GLY A 19 -9.24 -9.72 25.83
CA GLY A 19 -9.82 -10.91 25.20
C GLY A 19 -9.85 -10.89 23.68
N LEU A 20 -9.32 -9.84 23.05
CA LEU A 20 -9.12 -9.75 21.61
C LEU A 20 -7.64 -9.90 21.27
N ILE A 21 -7.36 -10.28 20.03
CA ILE A 21 -6.01 -10.42 19.50
C ILE A 21 -5.78 -9.41 18.38
N ILE A 22 -4.53 -9.01 18.19
CA ILE A 22 -4.14 -8.13 17.09
C ILE A 22 -4.09 -8.93 15.79
N GLY A 23 -4.68 -8.37 14.74
CA GLY A 23 -4.49 -8.80 13.37
C GLY A 23 -4.16 -7.63 12.45
N ARG A 24 -3.68 -7.92 11.24
CA ARG A 24 -3.46 -6.94 10.17
C ARG A 24 -4.26 -7.33 8.95
N ILE A 25 -5.04 -6.40 8.40
CA ILE A 25 -5.87 -6.69 7.22
C ILE A 25 -5.00 -6.82 5.98
N SER A 26 -5.05 -7.98 5.33
CA SER A 26 -4.32 -8.24 4.09
C SER A 26 -5.13 -7.95 2.84
N SER A 27 -6.42 -8.23 2.84
CA SER A 27 -7.30 -7.90 1.71
C SER A 27 -8.75 -7.70 2.16
N GLN A 28 -9.54 -7.08 1.29
CA GLN A 28 -10.94 -6.79 1.53
C GLN A 28 -11.78 -7.23 0.32
N SER A 29 -12.88 -7.93 0.57
CA SER A 29 -13.86 -8.32 -0.43
C SER A 29 -15.28 -8.20 0.13
N LYS A 30 -16.04 -7.23 -0.40
CA LYS A 30 -17.39 -6.89 0.09
C LYS A 30 -17.37 -6.60 1.60
N ASN A 31 -18.00 -7.45 2.42
CA ASN A 31 -18.08 -7.31 3.87
C ASN A 31 -17.08 -8.20 4.62
N LEU A 32 -16.24 -8.93 3.89
CA LEU A 32 -15.24 -9.84 4.44
C LEU A 32 -13.84 -9.25 4.30
N TYR A 33 -13.03 -9.51 5.31
CA TYR A 33 -11.64 -9.09 5.43
C TYR A 33 -10.79 -10.33 5.65
N ASN A 34 -9.67 -10.43 4.94
CA ASN A 34 -8.64 -11.39 5.32
C ASN A 34 -7.73 -10.71 6.34
N VAL A 35 -7.48 -11.38 7.45
CA VAL A 35 -6.72 -10.85 8.59
C VAL A 35 -5.56 -11.79 8.87
N ILE A 36 -4.34 -11.26 8.83
CA ILE A 36 -3.14 -11.96 9.26
C ILE A 36 -2.97 -11.73 10.75
N THR A 37 -2.86 -12.79 11.54
CA THR A 37 -2.54 -12.74 12.98
C THR A 37 -1.12 -13.23 13.22
N GLU A 38 -0.72 -13.37 14.48
CA GLU A 38 0.60 -13.94 14.80
C GLU A 38 0.73 -15.40 14.38
N THR A 39 -0.35 -16.17 14.44
CA THR A 39 -0.31 -17.62 14.23
C THR A 39 -0.86 -18.05 12.88
N ASN A 40 -1.92 -17.40 12.38
CA ASN A 40 -2.63 -17.81 11.17
C ASN A 40 -3.23 -16.62 10.41
N GLU A 41 -3.70 -16.89 9.19
CA GLU A 41 -4.64 -16.03 8.48
C GLU A 41 -6.07 -16.53 8.69
N LEU A 42 -7.01 -15.60 8.84
CA LEU A 42 -8.43 -15.91 8.96
C LEU A 42 -9.29 -14.94 8.15
N THR A 43 -10.52 -15.37 7.86
CA THR A 43 -11.54 -14.50 7.28
C THR A 43 -12.31 -13.88 8.43
N ALA A 44 -12.56 -12.58 8.38
CA ALA A 44 -13.27 -11.85 9.42
C ALA A 44 -14.31 -10.89 8.85
N GLU A 45 -15.29 -10.56 9.68
CA GLU A 45 -16.31 -9.54 9.40
C GLU A 45 -16.39 -8.53 10.53
N VAL A 46 -16.92 -7.34 10.25
CA VAL A 46 -17.11 -6.30 11.26
C VAL A 46 -18.25 -6.67 12.20
N SER A 47 -18.02 -6.57 13.52
CA SER A 47 -19.06 -6.83 14.52
C SER A 47 -20.29 -5.94 14.29
N GLY A 48 -21.49 -6.44 14.62
CA GLY A 48 -22.72 -5.64 14.54
C GLY A 48 -22.61 -4.34 15.32
N LYS A 49 -22.08 -4.38 16.55
CA LYS A 49 -21.85 -3.20 17.38
C LYS A 49 -20.95 -2.18 16.69
N PHE A 50 -19.82 -2.61 16.11
CA PHE A 50 -18.91 -1.73 15.40
C PHE A 50 -19.58 -1.11 14.16
N ARG A 51 -20.36 -1.91 13.42
CA ARG A 51 -21.14 -1.43 12.26
C ARG A 51 -22.14 -0.32 12.61
N PHE A 52 -22.75 -0.38 13.79
CA PHE A 52 -23.71 0.62 14.27
C PHE A 52 -23.04 1.83 14.94
N SER A 53 -21.83 1.68 15.47
CA SER A 53 -21.13 2.78 16.15
C SER A 53 -20.42 3.73 15.20
N VAL A 54 -20.04 3.26 14.01
CA VAL A 54 -19.35 4.08 13.01
C VAL A 54 -20.30 5.02 12.30
N SER A 55 -19.90 6.29 12.22
CA SER A 55 -20.69 7.35 11.60
C SER A 55 -20.34 7.58 10.13
N ASN A 56 -19.14 7.16 9.72
CA ASN A 56 -18.61 7.36 8.38
C ASN A 56 -17.84 6.13 7.86
N LEU A 57 -17.60 6.09 6.55
CA LEU A 57 -16.86 5.02 5.89
C LEU A 57 -15.34 5.05 6.17
N LEU A 58 -14.82 6.15 6.71
CA LEU A 58 -13.40 6.26 7.07
C LEU A 58 -13.08 5.47 8.35
N GLU A 59 -14.06 5.23 9.20
CA GLU A 59 -13.91 4.42 10.42
C GLU A 59 -13.91 2.91 10.13
N TYR A 60 -14.39 2.49 8.95
CA TYR A 60 -14.35 1.07 8.57
C TYR A 60 -12.91 0.58 8.36
N PRO A 61 -12.63 -0.71 8.60
CA PRO A 61 -11.34 -1.28 8.32
C PRO A 61 -10.98 -1.23 6.83
N ALA A 62 -9.70 -1.03 6.54
CA ALA A 62 -9.13 -1.03 5.20
C ALA A 62 -7.85 -1.90 5.15
N VAL A 63 -7.36 -2.17 3.94
CA VAL A 63 -6.11 -2.95 3.76
C VAL A 63 -4.95 -2.26 4.46
N GLY A 64 -4.16 -3.03 5.22
CA GLY A 64 -3.05 -2.52 6.01
C GLY A 64 -3.41 -2.06 7.42
N ASP A 65 -4.70 -1.95 7.77
CA ASP A 65 -5.13 -1.64 9.14
C ASP A 65 -4.72 -2.75 10.12
N PHE A 66 -4.30 -2.34 11.31
CA PHE A 66 -4.24 -3.21 12.47
C PHE A 66 -5.59 -3.20 13.16
N VAL A 67 -6.08 -4.39 13.53
CA VAL A 67 -7.44 -4.59 14.05
C VAL A 67 -7.43 -5.49 15.27
N MET A 68 -8.45 -5.36 16.11
CA MET A 68 -8.72 -6.27 17.22
C MET A 68 -9.79 -7.27 16.81
N VAL A 69 -9.42 -8.56 16.79
CA VAL A 69 -10.30 -9.68 16.41
C VAL A 69 -10.51 -10.64 17.57
N ASP A 70 -11.66 -11.32 17.59
CA ASP A 70 -12.05 -12.22 18.70
C ASP A 70 -11.41 -13.61 18.66
N ARG A 71 -10.74 -13.98 17.56
CA ARG A 71 -10.14 -15.30 17.36
C ARG A 71 -9.03 -15.27 16.31
N SER A 72 -8.17 -16.29 16.36
CA SER A 72 -7.00 -16.44 15.47
C SER A 72 -7.20 -17.40 14.30
N ASP A 73 -8.33 -18.11 14.22
CA ASP A 73 -8.56 -19.09 13.14
C ASP A 73 -10.04 -19.17 12.74
N ASN A 74 -10.29 -19.90 11.65
CA ASN A 74 -11.62 -20.12 11.07
C ASN A 74 -12.34 -21.37 11.63
N THR A 75 -11.82 -22.05 12.66
CA THR A 75 -12.38 -23.33 13.14
C THR A 75 -13.82 -23.21 13.64
N ARG A 76 -14.20 -22.01 14.11
CA ARG A 76 -15.55 -21.67 14.59
C ARG A 76 -16.28 -20.69 13.65
N GLY A 77 -15.91 -20.68 12.38
CA GLY A 77 -16.37 -19.71 11.38
C GLY A 77 -15.54 -18.43 11.38
N ASN A 78 -16.01 -17.42 10.66
CA ASN A 78 -15.32 -16.14 10.50
C ASN A 78 -14.99 -15.49 11.86
N GLY A 79 -13.84 -14.84 11.94
CA GLY A 79 -13.51 -13.94 13.03
C GLY A 79 -14.36 -12.67 13.03
N ILE A 80 -14.43 -12.01 14.17
CA ILE A 80 -15.19 -10.78 14.34
C ILE A 80 -14.21 -9.64 14.65
N ILE A 81 -14.20 -8.62 13.78
CA ILE A 81 -13.45 -7.38 13.98
C ILE A 81 -14.27 -6.46 14.89
N HIS A 82 -13.71 -6.13 16.04
CA HIS A 82 -14.33 -5.25 17.03
C HIS A 82 -13.81 -3.82 16.97
N HIS A 83 -12.56 -3.64 16.53
CA HIS A 83 -11.93 -2.32 16.51
C HIS A 83 -10.81 -2.23 15.47
N VAL A 84 -10.57 -1.02 14.96
CA VAL A 84 -9.41 -0.66 14.15
C VAL A 84 -8.47 0.16 15.02
N LEU A 85 -7.23 -0.29 15.19
CA LEU A 85 -6.22 0.47 15.95
C LEU A 85 -5.83 1.75 15.20
N THR A 86 -5.29 2.72 15.94
CA THR A 86 -5.00 4.05 15.41
C THR A 86 -4.02 3.99 14.24
N ARG A 87 -4.43 4.57 13.11
CA ARG A 87 -3.63 4.62 11.88
C ARG A 87 -2.48 5.61 12.00
N LYS A 88 -1.30 5.23 11.50
CA LYS A 88 -0.19 6.18 11.29
C LYS A 88 -0.30 6.94 9.97
N SER A 89 -0.98 6.35 8.99
CA SER A 89 -1.23 6.93 7.67
C SER A 89 -2.47 6.32 7.03
N ALA A 90 -3.13 7.04 6.14
CA ALA A 90 -4.34 6.60 5.46
C ALA A 90 -4.47 7.22 4.07
N PHE A 91 -4.51 6.36 3.04
CA PHE A 91 -4.82 6.76 1.68
C PHE A 91 -6.32 6.81 1.48
N GLN A 92 -6.82 7.98 1.10
CA GLN A 92 -8.23 8.23 0.90
C GLN A 92 -8.58 8.32 -0.59
N ARG A 93 -9.73 7.77 -0.97
CA ARG A 93 -10.27 7.91 -2.33
C ARG A 93 -11.73 8.35 -2.26
N LYS A 94 -12.10 9.34 -3.08
CA LYS A 94 -13.50 9.71 -3.30
C LYS A 94 -14.22 8.56 -4.02
N ALA A 95 -15.32 8.07 -3.47
CA ALA A 95 -16.13 7.05 -4.13
C ALA A 95 -16.77 7.61 -5.41
N ALA A 96 -16.86 6.78 -6.46
CA ALA A 96 -17.56 7.15 -7.68
C ALA A 96 -19.07 7.06 -7.45
N GLY A 97 -19.81 8.16 -7.57
CA GLY A 97 -21.28 8.17 -7.61
C GLY A 97 -22.00 8.88 -6.46
N SER A 98 -21.34 9.16 -5.34
CA SER A 98 -21.88 9.98 -4.24
C SER A 98 -20.87 11.09 -3.91
N VAL A 99 -21.32 12.35 -3.92
CA VAL A 99 -20.45 13.54 -3.84
C VAL A 99 -19.67 13.63 -2.52
N ASN A 100 -20.00 12.83 -1.50
CA ASN A 100 -19.51 12.97 -0.13
C ASN A 100 -18.90 11.71 0.52
N GLU A 101 -18.81 10.57 -0.15
CA GLU A 101 -18.29 9.35 0.50
C GLU A 101 -16.82 9.14 0.16
N VAL A 102 -15.96 9.56 1.08
CA VAL A 102 -14.53 9.24 1.06
C VAL A 102 -14.34 7.92 1.81
N GLN A 103 -13.55 7.02 1.23
CA GLN A 103 -13.16 5.76 1.87
C GLN A 103 -11.65 5.65 1.96
N ILE A 104 -11.16 4.91 2.96
CA ILE A 104 -9.74 4.54 3.03
C ILE A 104 -9.50 3.33 2.15
N VAL A 105 -8.51 3.44 1.26
CA VAL A 105 -8.12 2.35 0.35
C VAL A 105 -6.94 1.55 0.86
N ALA A 106 -6.06 2.19 1.65
CA ALA A 106 -4.93 1.56 2.31
C ALA A 106 -4.52 2.37 3.54
N ALA A 107 -3.99 1.72 4.56
CA ALA A 107 -3.57 2.35 5.81
C ALA A 107 -2.23 1.78 6.30
N ASN A 108 -1.61 2.52 7.22
CA ASN A 108 -0.33 2.17 7.85
C ASN A 108 0.81 1.92 6.84
N ILE A 109 0.84 2.74 5.79
CA ILE A 109 1.93 2.87 4.83
C ILE A 109 3.02 3.75 5.44
N ASP A 110 4.27 3.29 5.40
CA ASP A 110 5.45 4.07 5.81
C ASP A 110 5.93 4.96 4.66
N THR A 111 6.08 4.37 3.48
CA THR A 111 6.66 5.04 2.31
C THR A 111 5.76 4.90 1.09
N VAL A 112 5.70 5.95 0.28
CA VAL A 112 4.93 5.98 -0.97
C VAL A 112 5.88 6.21 -2.12
N PHE A 113 6.07 5.19 -2.94
CA PHE A 113 6.80 5.32 -4.18
C PHE A 113 5.93 5.99 -5.24
N ILE A 114 6.30 7.23 -5.59
CA ILE A 114 5.68 8.00 -6.66
C ILE A 114 6.42 7.69 -7.95
N CYS A 115 5.90 6.74 -8.72
CA CYS A 115 6.51 6.29 -9.96
C CYS A 115 6.18 7.24 -11.12
N MET A 116 7.21 7.75 -11.78
CA MET A 116 7.12 8.56 -12.98
C MET A 116 8.13 8.07 -14.01
N SER A 117 7.70 7.87 -15.25
CA SER A 117 8.62 7.41 -16.30
C SER A 117 9.40 8.57 -16.90
N LEU A 118 10.69 8.35 -17.19
CA LEU A 118 11.58 9.29 -17.87
C LEU A 118 11.42 9.32 -19.40
N ASN A 119 10.34 8.74 -19.92
CA ASN A 119 9.98 8.80 -21.34
C ASN A 119 9.05 10.00 -21.61
N ASN A 120 8.25 9.94 -22.68
CA ASN A 120 7.30 10.99 -23.07
C ASN A 120 6.18 11.26 -22.03
N ASP A 121 6.05 10.47 -20.97
CA ASP A 121 5.08 10.68 -19.88
C ASP A 121 5.67 11.41 -18.65
N PHE A 122 6.88 11.98 -18.75
CA PHE A 122 7.47 12.83 -17.71
C PHE A 122 6.61 14.09 -17.47
N ASN A 123 5.99 14.20 -16.29
CA ASN A 123 4.99 15.22 -16.01
C ASN A 123 5.09 15.77 -14.57
N LEU A 124 5.73 16.94 -14.43
CA LEU A 124 5.96 17.60 -13.15
C LEU A 124 4.67 17.98 -12.42
N ARG A 125 3.66 18.51 -13.14
CA ARG A 125 2.36 18.86 -12.52
C ARG A 125 1.66 17.64 -11.92
N ARG A 126 1.83 16.48 -12.55
CA ARG A 126 1.29 15.22 -12.03
C ARG A 126 2.07 14.77 -10.79
N LEU A 127 3.40 14.91 -10.81
CA LEU A 127 4.25 14.64 -9.66
C LEU A 127 3.88 15.52 -8.45
N GLU A 128 3.69 16.83 -8.63
CA GLU A 128 3.24 17.76 -7.57
C GLU A 128 1.93 17.30 -6.91
N ARG A 129 0.97 16.85 -7.73
CA ARG A 129 -0.30 16.30 -7.23
C ARG A 129 -0.10 15.03 -6.41
N TYR A 130 0.75 14.12 -6.87
CA TYR A 130 1.03 12.88 -6.13
C TYR A 130 1.81 13.13 -4.84
N LEU A 131 2.74 14.08 -4.83
CA LEU A 131 3.44 14.53 -3.63
C LEU A 131 2.44 15.04 -2.59
N SER A 132 1.48 15.85 -3.02
CA SER A 132 0.42 16.36 -2.14
C SER A 132 -0.41 15.23 -1.53
N ILE A 133 -0.81 14.23 -2.33
CA ILE A 133 -1.57 13.07 -1.86
C ILE A 133 -0.75 12.22 -0.87
N ALA A 134 0.53 11.98 -1.16
CA ALA A 134 1.39 11.20 -0.28
C ALA A 134 1.56 11.88 1.08
N TRP A 135 1.83 13.19 1.10
CA TRP A 135 1.95 13.95 2.34
C TRP A 135 0.64 14.01 3.13
N ASP A 136 -0.50 14.25 2.47
CA ASP A 136 -1.82 14.27 3.11
C ASP A 136 -2.19 12.92 3.75
N SER A 137 -1.67 11.82 3.19
CA SER A 137 -1.86 10.48 3.77
C SER A 137 -1.09 10.26 5.08
N GLY A 138 -0.07 11.08 5.38
CA GLY A 138 0.86 10.90 6.49
C GLY A 138 2.03 9.94 6.23
N ALA A 139 2.15 9.40 5.02
CA ALA A 139 3.29 8.56 4.61
C ALA A 139 4.41 9.39 3.96
N THR A 140 5.65 8.91 4.04
CA THR A 140 6.81 9.59 3.45
C THR A 140 6.86 9.34 1.94
N PRO A 141 6.79 10.37 1.08
CA PRO A 141 6.96 10.17 -0.35
C PRO A 141 8.41 9.89 -0.72
N VAL A 142 8.60 9.10 -1.76
CA VAL A 142 9.88 8.90 -2.46
C VAL A 142 9.58 8.89 -3.96
N VAL A 143 10.24 9.76 -4.72
CA VAL A 143 10.06 9.83 -6.17
C VAL A 143 10.87 8.72 -6.82
N VAL A 144 10.23 7.89 -7.64
CA VAL A 144 10.88 6.81 -8.38
C VAL A 144 10.79 7.09 -9.87
N LEU A 145 11.91 7.52 -10.46
CA LEU A 145 12.06 7.80 -11.87
C LEU A 145 12.40 6.51 -12.60
N THR A 146 11.44 5.97 -13.36
CA THR A 146 11.57 4.68 -14.04
C THR A 146 11.98 4.84 -15.50
N LYS A 147 12.48 3.75 -16.10
CA LYS A 147 12.90 3.68 -17.51
C LYS A 147 14.00 4.70 -17.85
N SER A 148 14.96 4.87 -16.96
CA SER A 148 16.07 5.81 -17.17
C SER A 148 16.89 5.51 -18.42
N ASP A 149 16.85 4.27 -18.92
CA ASP A 149 17.45 3.83 -20.18
C ASP A 149 16.83 4.48 -21.43
N LEU A 150 15.67 5.13 -21.32
CA LEU A 150 15.02 5.87 -22.39
C LEU A 150 15.25 7.39 -22.30
N CYS A 151 16.07 7.84 -21.36
CA CYS A 151 16.33 9.24 -21.09
C CYS A 151 17.74 9.63 -21.52
N GLU A 152 17.84 10.59 -22.44
CA GLU A 152 19.14 11.09 -22.92
C GLU A 152 19.83 11.99 -21.88
N ASP A 153 19.05 12.78 -21.13
CA ASP A 153 19.56 13.74 -20.14
C ASP A 153 18.86 13.57 -18.78
N ILE A 154 19.34 12.59 -18.01
CA ILE A 154 18.84 12.30 -16.66
C ILE A 154 19.13 13.47 -15.71
N ALA A 155 20.25 14.16 -15.86
CA ALA A 155 20.66 15.24 -14.97
C ALA A 155 19.68 16.42 -15.03
N SER A 156 19.26 16.81 -16.25
CA SER A 156 18.23 17.82 -16.45
C SER A 156 16.90 17.41 -15.83
N ARG A 157 16.47 16.15 -16.01
CA ARG A 157 15.23 15.63 -15.39
C ARG A 157 15.28 15.59 -13.86
N LEU A 158 16.44 15.29 -13.28
CA LEU A 158 16.64 15.35 -11.84
C LEU A 158 16.57 16.79 -11.30
N ALA A 159 17.10 17.77 -12.04
CA ALA A 159 17.00 19.18 -11.67
C ALA A 159 15.53 19.65 -11.68
N ASP A 160 14.79 19.30 -12.73
CA ASP A 160 13.35 19.54 -12.86
C ASP A 160 12.57 18.99 -11.65
N VAL A 161 12.81 17.71 -11.30
CA VAL A 161 12.14 17.05 -10.16
C VAL A 161 12.54 17.69 -8.83
N SER A 162 13.83 17.98 -8.64
CA SER A 162 14.33 18.56 -7.39
C SER A 162 13.75 19.95 -7.12
N SER A 163 13.35 20.68 -8.16
CA SER A 163 12.71 21.99 -8.03
C SER A 163 11.31 21.94 -7.37
N ILE A 164 10.62 20.79 -7.46
CA ILE A 164 9.26 20.61 -6.92
C ILE A 164 9.20 19.60 -5.75
N ALA A 165 10.17 18.69 -5.66
CA ALA A 165 10.23 17.61 -4.67
C ALA A 165 11.23 17.93 -3.54
N ILE A 166 11.12 19.13 -2.97
CA ILE A 166 12.05 19.62 -1.94
C ILE A 166 11.97 18.72 -0.69
N GLY A 167 13.13 18.21 -0.25
CA GLY A 167 13.22 17.33 0.92
C GLY A 167 12.67 15.91 0.70
N VAL A 168 12.41 15.53 -0.56
CA VAL A 168 11.93 14.22 -0.96
C VAL A 168 13.03 13.46 -1.66
N ASP A 169 13.26 12.21 -1.26
CA ASP A 169 14.27 11.36 -1.91
C ASP A 169 13.85 11.02 -3.34
N VAL A 170 14.81 11.08 -4.27
CA VAL A 170 14.61 10.76 -5.68
C VAL A 170 15.49 9.58 -6.08
N GLN A 171 14.86 8.52 -6.58
CA GLN A 171 15.50 7.27 -6.98
C GLN A 171 15.33 7.05 -8.47
N VAL A 172 16.43 6.81 -9.17
CA VAL A 172 16.43 6.53 -10.61
C VAL A 172 16.55 5.02 -10.82
N THR A 173 15.65 4.46 -11.61
CA THR A 173 15.58 3.01 -11.86
C THR A 173 15.46 2.67 -13.34
N THR A 174 16.01 1.51 -13.70
CA THR A 174 15.85 0.91 -15.03
C THR A 174 15.51 -0.56 -14.88
N SER A 175 14.70 -1.08 -15.81
CA SER A 175 14.40 -2.51 -15.91
C SER A 175 15.42 -3.28 -16.76
N ARG A 176 16.40 -2.60 -17.38
CA ARG A 176 17.42 -3.23 -18.24
C ARG A 176 18.57 -3.85 -17.45
N SER A 177 18.80 -3.39 -16.21
CA SER A 177 19.79 -3.95 -15.31
C SER A 177 19.13 -4.76 -14.21
N GLU A 178 19.76 -5.86 -13.81
CA GLU A 178 19.25 -6.74 -12.74
C GLU A 178 19.30 -6.06 -11.36
N ASP A 179 20.19 -5.10 -11.18
CA ASP A 179 20.36 -4.29 -9.96
C ASP A 179 19.74 -2.89 -10.08
N GLY A 180 19.02 -2.59 -11.17
CA GLY A 180 18.49 -1.26 -11.47
C GLY A 180 17.42 -0.72 -10.50
N TYR A 181 17.05 -1.51 -9.49
CA TYR A 181 16.10 -1.18 -8.42
C TYR A 181 16.71 -1.33 -7.01
N GLN A 182 18.01 -1.63 -6.92
CA GLN A 182 18.67 -1.95 -5.65
C GLN A 182 18.56 -0.82 -4.63
N SER A 183 18.53 0.44 -5.07
CA SER A 183 18.40 1.60 -4.17
C SER A 183 17.06 1.62 -3.41
N LEU A 184 16.02 1.00 -3.98
CA LEU A 184 14.69 0.92 -3.35
C LEU A 184 14.63 -0.10 -2.20
N LYS A 185 15.56 -1.06 -2.13
CA LYS A 185 15.53 -2.11 -1.10
C LYS A 185 15.67 -1.56 0.33
N SER A 186 16.31 -0.41 0.49
CA SER A 186 16.46 0.25 1.79
C SER A 186 15.11 0.63 2.45
N TYR A 187 14.11 0.98 1.64
CA TYR A 187 12.75 1.31 2.10
C TYR A 187 11.88 0.08 2.34
N LEU A 188 12.34 -1.10 1.94
CA LEU A 188 11.62 -2.37 2.01
C LEU A 188 12.19 -3.27 3.10
N SER A 189 12.79 -2.68 4.13
CA SER A 189 13.27 -3.44 5.29
C SER A 189 12.11 -4.06 6.08
N THR A 190 12.41 -5.11 6.84
CA THR A 190 11.44 -5.81 7.70
C THR A 190 10.59 -4.84 8.54
N GLY A 191 9.27 -4.94 8.40
CA GLY A 191 8.32 -4.09 9.10
C GLY A 191 7.94 -2.78 8.39
N GLN A 192 8.64 -2.41 7.31
CA GLN A 192 8.24 -1.28 6.46
C GLN A 192 7.08 -1.67 5.55
N THR A 193 6.13 -0.76 5.37
CA THR A 193 5.02 -0.90 4.43
C THR A 193 5.14 0.16 3.34
N VAL A 194 5.11 -0.25 2.09
CA VAL A 194 5.26 0.61 0.92
C VAL A 194 4.07 0.50 -0.01
N ALA A 195 3.63 1.63 -0.56
CA ALA A 195 2.64 1.68 -1.62
C ALA A 195 3.23 2.32 -2.89
N PHE A 196 2.66 1.98 -4.05
CA PHE A 196 3.08 2.50 -5.35
C PHE A 196 1.95 3.34 -5.95
N ILE A 197 2.24 4.57 -6.35
CA ILE A 197 1.32 5.43 -7.11
C ILE A 197 2.00 5.96 -8.37
N GLY A 198 1.21 6.27 -9.40
CA GLY A 198 1.73 6.75 -10.67
C GLY A 198 0.82 6.38 -11.84
N SER A 199 1.04 6.99 -12.99
CA SER A 199 0.22 6.76 -14.18
C SER A 199 0.28 5.32 -14.68
N SER A 200 -0.68 4.94 -15.51
CA SER A 200 -0.62 3.65 -16.20
C SER A 200 0.60 3.60 -17.13
N GLY A 201 1.23 2.44 -17.24
CA GLY A 201 2.39 2.26 -18.13
C GLY A 201 3.72 2.85 -17.64
N VAL A 202 3.79 3.49 -16.47
CA VAL A 202 5.05 4.03 -15.92
C VAL A 202 6.01 2.95 -15.41
N GLY A 203 5.57 1.69 -15.29
CA GLY A 203 6.43 0.57 -14.88
C GLY A 203 6.30 0.11 -13.42
N LYS A 204 5.22 0.49 -12.71
CA LYS A 204 4.94 0.04 -11.33
C LYS A 204 4.94 -1.49 -11.20
N SER A 205 4.15 -2.19 -12.02
CA SER A 205 4.04 -3.65 -11.96
C SER A 205 5.37 -4.34 -12.28
N THR A 206 6.15 -3.82 -13.23
CA THR A 206 7.51 -4.30 -13.52
C THR A 206 8.41 -4.14 -12.30
N LEU A 207 8.36 -2.99 -11.64
CA LEU A 207 9.17 -2.71 -10.44
C LEU A 207 8.76 -3.61 -9.28
N ILE A 208 7.46 -3.76 -9.02
CA ILE A 208 6.93 -4.66 -7.99
C ILE A 208 7.41 -6.09 -8.26
N ASN A 209 7.23 -6.63 -9.47
CA ASN A 209 7.68 -7.98 -9.83
C ASN A 209 9.18 -8.20 -9.59
N ARG A 210 10.02 -7.21 -9.91
CA ARG A 210 11.47 -7.27 -9.68
C ARG A 210 11.81 -7.30 -8.19
N LEU A 211 11.14 -6.46 -7.39
CA LEU A 211 11.34 -6.41 -5.93
C LEU A 211 10.92 -7.71 -5.23
N PHE A 212 9.99 -8.46 -5.81
CA PHE A 212 9.56 -9.77 -5.29
C PHE A 212 10.46 -10.95 -5.69
N GLY A 213 11.45 -10.75 -6.55
CA GLY A 213 12.38 -11.81 -6.95
C GLY A 213 11.84 -12.85 -7.95
N GLN A 214 10.56 -12.77 -8.37
CA GLN A 214 9.94 -13.36 -9.58
C GLN A 214 8.40 -13.18 -9.60
N ASN A 215 7.80 -13.35 -10.79
CA ASN A 215 6.42 -13.09 -11.23
C ASN A 215 5.28 -13.26 -10.21
N LEU A 216 5.12 -12.34 -9.27
CA LEU A 216 3.99 -12.34 -8.35
C LEU A 216 2.67 -12.14 -9.10
N PHE A 217 2.72 -11.33 -10.17
CA PHE A 217 1.58 -11.07 -11.01
C PHE A 217 1.17 -12.28 -11.90
N ASP A 218 2.12 -13.06 -12.44
CA ASP A 218 1.75 -14.28 -13.20
C ASP A 218 1.39 -15.48 -12.31
N THR A 219 1.96 -15.58 -11.10
CA THR A 219 1.75 -16.75 -10.21
C THR A 219 0.54 -16.64 -9.29
N GLN A 220 0.13 -15.44 -8.88
CA GLN A 220 -1.07 -15.23 -8.05
C GLN A 220 -2.33 -14.85 -8.86
N GLY A 221 -2.28 -14.93 -10.19
CA GLY A 221 -3.41 -14.58 -11.06
C GLY A 221 -3.72 -13.08 -11.12
N LEU A 222 -2.81 -12.22 -10.66
CA LEU A 222 -2.84 -10.77 -10.86
C LEU A 222 -2.34 -10.49 -12.29
N ARG A 223 -3.11 -10.85 -13.31
CA ARG A 223 -2.65 -10.79 -14.71
C ARG A 223 -2.25 -9.38 -15.17
N ASN A 224 -1.27 -9.35 -16.07
CA ASN A 224 -0.90 -8.25 -16.98
C ASN A 224 -2.12 -7.60 -17.65
N ASP A 225 -2.43 -6.35 -17.29
CA ASP A 225 -3.36 -5.50 -18.04
C ASP A 225 -2.62 -4.78 -19.18
N ASP A 226 -2.23 -5.56 -20.19
CA ASP A 226 -1.79 -5.02 -21.50
C ASP A 226 -3.00 -4.72 -22.42
N LYS A 227 -4.21 -4.79 -21.88
CA LYS A 227 -5.43 -4.33 -22.52
C LYS A 227 -6.29 -3.65 -21.48
N GLY A 228 -6.52 -2.35 -21.65
CA GLY A 228 -7.47 -1.58 -20.86
C GLY A 228 -8.88 -2.15 -20.96
N ARG A 229 -9.20 -3.16 -20.15
CA ARG A 229 -10.58 -3.56 -19.82
C ARG A 229 -10.68 -4.60 -18.71
N HIS A 230 -9.80 -4.64 -17.72
CA HIS A 230 -10.12 -5.21 -16.41
C HIS A 230 -9.57 -4.30 -15.33
N THR A 231 -10.45 -3.91 -14.41
CA THR A 231 -10.13 -2.97 -13.33
C THR A 231 -9.28 -3.73 -12.31
N THR A 232 -8.07 -3.25 -12.00
CA THR A 232 -7.29 -3.73 -10.85
C THR A 232 -8.09 -3.45 -9.57
N THR A 233 -9.02 -4.34 -9.20
CA THR A 233 -9.97 -4.15 -8.08
C THR A 233 -9.52 -4.82 -6.79
N ARG A 234 -8.42 -5.59 -6.81
CA ARG A 234 -7.92 -6.26 -5.61
C ARG A 234 -6.89 -5.37 -4.93
N ARG A 235 -7.25 -4.89 -3.74
CA ARG A 235 -6.37 -4.22 -2.79
C ARG A 235 -5.80 -5.33 -1.91
N GLU A 236 -4.51 -5.59 -2.03
CA GLU A 236 -3.88 -6.69 -1.33
C GLU A 236 -2.54 -6.25 -0.76
N LEU A 237 -2.31 -6.69 0.47
CA LEU A 237 -1.06 -6.57 1.19
C LEU A 237 -0.26 -7.83 0.94
N VAL A 238 0.96 -7.66 0.45
CA VAL A 238 1.86 -8.77 0.14
C VAL A 238 3.18 -8.56 0.87
N VAL A 239 3.69 -9.61 1.52
CA VAL A 239 4.97 -9.59 2.24
C VAL A 239 6.08 -10.01 1.28
N LEU A 240 7.17 -9.23 1.18
CA LEU A 240 8.29 -9.64 0.32
C LEU A 240 9.12 -10.77 0.97
N PRO A 241 9.75 -11.65 0.17
CA PRO A 241 10.66 -12.69 0.68
C PRO A 241 11.80 -12.12 1.54
N ASP A 242 12.37 -10.99 1.13
CA ASP A 242 13.50 -10.34 1.81
C ASP A 242 13.06 -9.37 2.93
N GLY A 243 11.76 -9.32 3.22
CA GLY A 243 11.17 -8.43 4.23
C GLY A 243 10.47 -7.20 3.65
N GLY A 244 9.73 -6.51 4.50
CA GLY A 244 8.87 -5.41 4.08
C GLY A 244 7.54 -5.89 3.47
N VAL A 245 6.65 -4.93 3.28
CA VAL A 245 5.27 -5.14 2.87
C VAL A 245 4.94 -4.20 1.72
N VAL A 246 4.30 -4.72 0.68
CA VAL A 246 3.80 -3.92 -0.44
C VAL A 246 2.28 -3.94 -0.42
N ILE A 247 1.67 -2.76 -0.57
CA ILE A 247 0.24 -2.61 -0.82
C ILE A 247 0.07 -2.04 -2.23
N ASP A 248 -0.54 -2.83 -3.12
CA ASP A 248 -0.91 -2.31 -4.44
C ASP A 248 -2.21 -1.52 -4.32
N THR A 249 -2.10 -0.19 -4.41
CA THR A 249 -3.26 0.69 -4.47
C THR A 249 -3.60 0.95 -5.94
N PRO A 250 -4.81 0.59 -6.40
CA PRO A 250 -5.25 0.99 -7.73
C PRO A 250 -5.19 2.52 -7.85
N GLY A 251 -4.62 3.00 -8.96
CA GLY A 251 -4.38 4.43 -9.22
C GLY A 251 -5.63 5.29 -9.29
#